data_AF-A0A535QPZ2-F1
#
_entry.id   AF-A0A535QPZ2-F1
#
_cell.length_a   1.000
_cell.length_b   1.000
_cell.length_c   1.000
_cell.angle_alpha   90.00
_cell.angle_beta   90.00
_cell.angle_gamma   90.00
#
_symmetry.space_group_name_H-M   'P 1'
#
loop_
_entity.id
_entity.type
_entity.pdbx_description
1 polymer ?
#
loop_
_entity_poly.entity_id
_entity_poly.type
_entity_poly.pdbx_seq_one_letter_code
_entity_poly.pdbx_strand_id
1 'polypeptide(L)'
;MTAALRRSLRINRQMLPDNVRFGRVVLTLVVSITLFLLALHIPAFMAAGADMTDSAQRDYAANIWQETQTSLALVAIVLPWLVYALLWRGAPWGRRILLAIATAGVIVTTWFALLSAQSYAALPKQVVGLVDRVQGRVIALRGGGSYYLVLSDQELNADRSWLRPGASVELWVSPRGHAGAVSAVTEVGGD
;
A
#
# COMPACT_ATOMS: atom_id res chain seq x y z
N MET A 1 -57.74 30.24 -17.40
CA MET A 1 -56.77 29.82 -16.35
C MET A 1 -55.68 28.94 -16.97
N THR A 2 -54.65 29.49 -17.63
CA THR A 2 -53.60 28.65 -18.28
C THR A 2 -52.28 29.42 -18.54
N ALA A 3 -51.89 30.36 -17.68
CA ALA A 3 -50.61 31.08 -17.83
C ALA A 3 -49.66 30.98 -16.61
N ALA A 4 -50.16 30.59 -15.43
CA ALA A 4 -49.38 30.63 -14.20
C ALA A 4 -48.50 29.38 -13.96
N LEU A 5 -48.80 28.24 -14.60
CA LEU A 5 -48.12 26.96 -14.33
C LEU A 5 -46.82 26.72 -15.13
N ARG A 6 -46.50 27.54 -16.14
CA ARG A 6 -45.24 27.42 -16.90
C ARG A 6 -44.06 28.18 -16.30
N ARG A 7 -44.29 29.05 -15.30
CA ARG A 7 -43.25 29.95 -14.78
C ARG A 7 -42.47 29.40 -13.58
N SER A 8 -42.90 28.28 -12.97
CA SER A 8 -42.25 27.72 -11.77
C SER A 8 -41.14 26.69 -12.03
N LEU A 9 -40.92 26.27 -13.28
CA LEU A 9 -39.87 25.32 -13.67
C LEU A 9 -38.54 26.00 -14.08
N ARG A 10 -38.29 27.23 -13.60
CA ARG A 10 -36.96 27.84 -13.60
C ARG A 10 -36.36 27.79 -12.20
N ILE A 11 -36.34 26.60 -11.60
CA ILE A 11 -35.46 26.32 -10.47
C ILE A 11 -34.05 26.16 -11.04
N ASN A 12 -33.38 27.30 -11.16
CA ASN A 12 -31.95 27.47 -10.93
C ASN A 12 -31.06 26.29 -11.38
N ARG A 13 -31.07 25.97 -12.68
CA ARG A 13 -29.96 25.25 -13.31
C ARG A 13 -28.78 26.22 -13.43
N GLN A 14 -28.11 26.49 -12.32
CA GLN A 14 -26.69 26.84 -12.37
C GLN A 14 -25.95 25.56 -12.77
N MET A 15 -26.03 25.21 -14.06
CA MET A 15 -24.99 24.41 -14.68
C MET A 15 -23.73 25.27 -14.63
N LEU A 16 -22.87 25.00 -13.64
CA LEU A 16 -21.47 25.39 -13.75
C LEU A 16 -21.00 24.99 -15.16
N PRO A 17 -20.34 25.90 -15.91
CA PRO A 17 -19.89 25.60 -17.26
C PRO A 17 -19.10 24.29 -17.22
N ASP A 18 -19.35 23.37 -18.16
CA ASP A 18 -18.70 22.05 -18.17
C ASP A 18 -17.16 22.16 -18.11
N ASN A 19 -16.60 23.26 -18.61
CA ASN A 19 -15.18 23.63 -18.49
C ASN A 19 -14.68 23.77 -17.05
N VAL A 20 -15.49 24.32 -16.13
CA VAL A 20 -15.12 24.46 -14.70
C VAL A 20 -15.16 23.10 -14.00
N ARG A 21 -16.09 22.23 -14.41
CA ARG A 21 -16.19 20.86 -13.87
C ARG A 21 -15.01 20.02 -14.32
N PHE A 22 -14.69 20.06 -15.62
CA PHE A 22 -13.53 19.41 -16.19
C PHE A 22 -12.24 19.91 -15.54
N GLY A 23 -12.07 21.22 -15.39
CA GLY A 23 -10.92 21.81 -14.71
C GLY A 23 -10.72 21.32 -13.28
N ARG A 24 -11.80 21.14 -12.50
CA ARG A 24 -11.70 20.59 -11.13
C ARG A 24 -11.36 19.10 -11.11
N VAL A 25 -11.85 18.31 -12.06
CA VAL A 25 -11.46 16.89 -12.20
C VAL A 25 -9.99 16.78 -12.56
N VAL A 26 -9.53 17.55 -13.55
CA VAL A 26 -8.11 17.61 -13.94
C VAL A 26 -7.24 18.04 -12.76
N LEU A 27 -7.64 19.07 -12.02
CA LEU A 27 -6.91 19.50 -10.82
C LEU A 27 -6.84 18.38 -9.77
N THR A 28 -7.96 17.70 -9.50
CA THR A 28 -8.00 16.58 -8.54
C THR A 28 -7.06 15.46 -8.97
N LEU A 29 -7.04 15.15 -10.27
CA LEU A 29 -6.14 14.14 -10.84
C LEU A 29 -4.66 14.53 -10.69
N VAL A 30 -4.31 15.78 -11.02
CA VAL A 30 -2.93 16.29 -10.87
C VAL A 30 -2.50 16.25 -9.39
N VAL A 31 -3.39 16.63 -8.48
CA VAL A 31 -3.12 16.55 -7.04
C VAL A 31 -2.94 15.10 -6.59
N SER A 32 -3.81 14.17 -7.01
CA SER A 32 -3.67 12.74 -6.70
C SER A 32 -2.35 12.17 -7.21
N ILE A 33 -1.94 12.48 -8.45
CA ILE A 33 -0.66 12.02 -9.02
C ILE A 33 0.51 12.61 -8.24
N THR A 34 0.47 13.90 -7.93
CA THR A 34 1.54 14.57 -7.18
C THR A 34 1.69 13.96 -5.78
N LEU A 35 0.58 13.75 -5.08
CA LEU A 35 0.58 13.13 -3.75
C LEU A 35 1.00 11.66 -3.80
N PHE A 36 0.60 10.92 -4.84
CA PHE A 36 1.06 9.55 -5.07
C PHE A 36 2.58 9.49 -5.23
N LEU A 37 3.13 10.31 -6.13
CA LEU A 37 4.58 10.37 -6.35
C LEU A 37 5.30 10.77 -5.07
N LEU A 38 4.79 11.76 -4.34
CA LEU A 38 5.37 12.17 -3.06
C LEU A 38 5.38 11.01 -2.07
N ALA A 39 4.26 10.29 -1.92
CA ALA A 39 4.11 9.17 -0.99
C ALA A 39 5.10 8.02 -1.26
N LEU A 40 5.41 7.75 -2.53
CA LEU A 40 6.42 6.75 -2.91
C LEU A 40 7.85 7.12 -2.51
N HIS A 41 8.12 8.40 -2.22
CA HIS A 41 9.45 8.89 -1.87
C HIS A 41 9.57 9.32 -0.40
N ILE A 42 8.56 9.07 0.44
CA ILE A 42 8.62 9.42 1.86
C ILE A 42 9.61 8.48 2.56
N PRO A 43 10.72 8.99 3.13
CA PRO A 43 11.64 8.16 3.90
C PRO A 43 10.96 7.59 5.15
N ALA A 44 11.51 6.50 5.69
CA ALA A 44 11.05 5.97 6.96
C ALA A 44 11.09 7.05 8.04
N PHE A 45 9.91 7.42 8.54
CA PHE A 45 9.74 8.43 9.59
C PHE A 45 9.33 7.81 10.93
N MET A 46 8.98 6.53 10.94
CA MET A 46 8.69 5.76 12.14
C MET A 46 9.90 4.92 12.52
N ALA A 47 10.06 4.63 13.80
CA ALA A 47 11.03 3.64 14.24
C ALA A 47 10.59 2.24 13.77
N ALA A 48 11.49 1.51 13.11
CA ALA A 48 11.25 0.10 12.86
C ALA A 48 11.38 -0.68 14.18
N GLY A 49 10.70 -1.81 14.28
CA GLY A 49 10.95 -2.75 15.37
C GLY A 49 12.26 -3.55 15.21
N ALA A 50 12.99 -3.33 14.12
CA ALA A 50 14.21 -4.02 13.74
C ALA A 50 15.47 -3.31 14.30
N ASP A 51 16.50 -4.09 14.62
CA ASP A 51 17.82 -3.56 14.98
C ASP A 51 18.52 -3.00 13.75
N MET A 52 18.72 -1.68 13.72
CA MET A 52 19.35 -0.97 12.62
C MET A 52 20.88 -1.13 12.58
N THR A 53 21.48 -1.77 13.57
CA THR A 53 22.92 -2.07 13.55
C THR A 53 23.24 -3.36 12.78
N ASP A 54 22.29 -4.29 12.73
CA ASP A 54 22.35 -5.53 11.95
C ASP A 54 21.98 -5.25 10.48
N SER A 55 22.80 -5.72 9.53
CA SER A 55 22.54 -5.54 8.10
C SER A 55 21.28 -6.27 7.62
N ALA A 56 21.03 -7.49 8.08
CA ALA A 56 19.87 -8.28 7.63
C ALA A 56 18.55 -7.65 8.13
N GLN A 57 18.57 -7.09 9.34
CA GLN A 57 17.44 -6.38 9.92
C GLN A 57 17.22 -4.99 9.30
N ARG A 58 18.28 -4.32 8.84
CA ARG A 58 18.16 -3.10 8.02
C ARG A 58 17.51 -3.38 6.67
N ASP A 59 17.93 -4.43 5.98
CA ASP A 59 17.34 -4.83 4.69
C ASP A 59 15.87 -5.21 4.87
N TYR A 60 15.56 -5.96 5.94
CA TYR A 60 14.18 -6.23 6.36
C TYR A 60 13.38 -4.94 6.54
N ALA A 61 13.89 -3.97 7.29
CA ALA A 61 13.18 -2.73 7.55
C ALA A 61 12.95 -1.94 6.27
N ALA A 62 13.95 -1.82 5.39
CA ALA A 62 13.83 -1.12 4.12
C ALA A 62 12.73 -1.74 3.24
N ASN A 63 12.70 -3.08 3.17
CA ASN A 63 11.74 -3.81 2.36
C ASN A 63 10.31 -3.75 2.92
N ILE A 64 10.12 -3.91 4.23
CA ILE A 64 8.79 -3.76 4.85
C ILE A 64 8.29 -2.30 4.77
N TRP A 65 9.20 -1.33 4.80
CA TRP A 65 8.83 0.09 4.61
C TRP A 65 8.19 0.34 3.23
N GLN A 66 8.65 -0.32 2.17
CA GLN A 66 8.07 -0.16 0.83
C GLN A 66 6.58 -0.55 0.76
N GLU A 67 6.16 -1.55 1.55
CA GLU A 67 4.74 -1.89 1.66
C GLU A 67 3.93 -0.78 2.34
N THR A 68 4.54 -0.14 3.34
CA THR A 68 3.92 0.99 4.05
C THR A 68 3.81 2.19 3.11
N GLN A 69 4.86 2.49 2.35
CA GLN A 69 4.87 3.53 1.32
C GLN A 69 3.79 3.28 0.27
N THR A 70 3.68 2.05 -0.24
CA THR A 70 2.66 1.69 -1.24
C THR A 70 1.26 1.88 -0.67
N SER A 71 1.03 1.47 0.58
CA SER A 71 -0.27 1.64 1.25
C SER A 71 -0.60 3.12 1.48
N LEU A 72 0.37 3.93 1.88
CA LEU A 72 0.24 5.39 1.99
C LEU A 72 -0.04 6.05 0.63
N ALA A 73 0.61 5.57 -0.44
CA ALA A 73 0.40 6.07 -1.79
C ALA A 73 -1.04 5.81 -2.28
N LEU A 74 -1.64 4.67 -1.90
CA LEU A 74 -3.06 4.41 -2.17
C LEU A 74 -3.97 5.40 -1.44
N VAL A 75 -3.70 5.70 -0.16
CA VAL A 75 -4.45 6.73 0.60
C VAL A 75 -4.33 8.09 -0.10
N ALA A 76 -3.11 8.44 -0.51
CA ALA A 76 -2.78 9.69 -1.18
C ALA A 76 -3.53 9.89 -2.51
N ILE A 77 -3.81 8.81 -3.24
CA ILE A 77 -4.63 8.85 -4.46
C ILE A 77 -6.09 9.13 -4.13
N VAL A 78 -6.67 8.44 -3.14
CA VAL A 78 -8.12 8.43 -2.90
C VAL A 78 -8.59 9.68 -2.13
N LEU A 79 -7.77 10.20 -1.22
CA LEU A 79 -8.15 11.32 -0.34
C LEU A 79 -8.56 12.60 -1.10
N PRO A 80 -7.86 13.02 -2.17
CA PRO A 80 -8.31 14.14 -3.02
C PRO A 80 -9.71 13.95 -3.61
N TRP A 81 -10.09 12.72 -3.96
CA TRP A 81 -11.42 12.42 -4.48
C TRP A 81 -12.52 12.53 -3.42
N LEU A 82 -12.20 12.21 -2.16
CA LEU A 82 -13.12 12.45 -1.04
C LEU A 82 -13.35 13.96 -0.86
N VAL A 83 -12.29 14.76 -0.87
CA VAL A 83 -12.38 16.23 -0.80
C VAL A 83 -13.19 16.78 -1.97
N TYR A 84 -12.91 16.29 -3.18
CA TYR A 84 -13.67 16.63 -4.38
C TYR A 84 -15.16 16.34 -4.22
N ALA A 85 -15.51 15.17 -3.68
CA ALA A 85 -16.89 14.75 -3.44
C ALA A 85 -17.61 15.61 -2.40
N LEU A 86 -16.91 16.04 -1.34
CA LEU A 86 -17.44 16.94 -0.34
C LEU A 86 -17.75 18.33 -0.92
N LEU A 87 -16.88 18.84 -1.79
CA LEU A 87 -17.01 20.14 -2.45
C LEU A 87 -17.92 20.12 -3.68
N TRP A 88 -18.38 18.94 -4.12
CA TRP A 88 -19.24 18.79 -5.28
C TRP A 88 -20.62 19.44 -5.07
N ARG A 89 -20.96 20.40 -5.92
CA ARG A 89 -22.25 21.12 -5.92
C ARG A 89 -23.23 20.68 -7.03
N GLY A 90 -22.93 19.59 -7.76
CA GLY A 90 -23.79 19.06 -8.81
C GLY A 90 -24.93 18.17 -8.26
N ALA A 91 -25.42 17.24 -9.09
CA ALA A 91 -26.57 16.42 -8.75
C ALA A 91 -26.40 15.67 -7.40
N PRO A 92 -27.43 15.65 -6.54
CA PRO A 92 -27.32 15.09 -5.19
C PRO A 92 -27.04 13.58 -5.20
N TRP A 93 -27.58 12.85 -6.18
CA TRP A 93 -27.33 11.42 -6.35
C TRP A 93 -25.89 11.12 -6.75
N GLY A 94 -25.34 11.85 -7.74
CA GLY A 94 -23.94 11.71 -8.13
C GLY A 94 -22.98 12.04 -6.98
N ARG A 95 -23.29 13.08 -6.20
CA ARG A 95 -22.53 13.43 -4.98
C ARG A 95 -22.54 12.30 -3.95
N ARG A 96 -23.70 11.71 -3.66
CA ARG A 96 -23.83 10.62 -2.68
C ARG A 96 -23.04 9.37 -3.09
N ILE A 97 -23.13 8.97 -4.36
CA ILE A 97 -22.40 7.81 -4.89
C ILE A 97 -20.89 8.05 -4.80
N LEU A 98 -20.42 9.21 -5.28
CA LEU A 98 -19.02 9.59 -5.22
C LEU A 98 -18.50 9.63 -3.78
N LEU A 99 -19.27 10.22 -2.86
CA LEU A 99 -18.93 10.24 -1.43
C LEU A 99 -18.84 8.83 -0.85
N ALA A 100 -19.80 7.96 -1.16
CA ALA A 100 -19.80 6.58 -0.65
C ALA A 100 -18.55 5.81 -1.12
N ILE A 101 -18.23 5.87 -2.41
CA ILE A 101 -17.07 5.20 -3.00
C ILE A 101 -15.77 5.78 -2.43
N ALA A 102 -15.64 7.11 -2.39
CA ALA A 102 -14.43 7.76 -1.89
C ALA A 102 -14.23 7.49 -0.38
N THR A 103 -15.30 7.49 0.41
CA THR A 103 -15.24 7.17 1.84
C THR A 103 -14.81 5.71 2.05
N ALA A 104 -15.43 4.77 1.34
CA ALA A 104 -15.04 3.36 1.41
C ALA A 104 -13.57 3.17 1.00
N GLY A 105 -13.13 3.83 -0.08
CA GLY A 105 -11.75 3.80 -0.54
C GLY A 105 -10.77 4.35 0.50
N VAL A 106 -11.07 5.49 1.13
CA VAL A 106 -10.23 6.05 2.21
C VAL A 106 -10.17 5.10 3.40
N ILE A 107 -11.30 4.56 3.85
CA ILE A 107 -11.33 3.62 4.99
C ILE A 107 -10.45 2.41 4.70
N VAL A 108 -10.64 1.76 3.55
CA VAL A 108 -9.90 0.54 3.18
C VAL A 108 -8.41 0.82 3.02
N THR A 109 -8.03 1.88 2.32
CA THR A 109 -6.61 2.23 2.11
C THR A 109 -5.93 2.66 3.40
N THR A 110 -6.62 3.40 4.26
CA THR A 110 -6.09 3.79 5.59
C THR A 110 -5.90 2.57 6.48
N TRP A 111 -6.86 1.63 6.46
CA TRP A 111 -6.73 0.36 7.17
C TRP A 111 -5.49 -0.42 6.73
N PHE A 112 -5.24 -0.55 5.42
CA PHE A 112 -4.03 -1.18 4.91
C PHE A 112 -2.75 -0.44 5.34
N ALA A 113 -2.74 0.89 5.27
CA ALA A 113 -1.59 1.69 5.70
C ALA A 113 -1.29 1.50 7.19
N LEU A 114 -2.31 1.46 8.04
CA LEU A 114 -2.16 1.19 9.47
C LEU A 114 -1.62 -0.21 9.73
N LEU A 115 -2.17 -1.24 9.08
CA LEU A 115 -1.68 -2.61 9.24
C LEU A 115 -0.23 -2.77 8.76
N SER A 116 0.15 -2.08 7.68
CA SER A 116 1.53 -2.11 7.19
C SER A 116 2.47 -1.38 8.15
N ALA A 117 2.09 -0.19 8.62
CA ALA A 117 2.85 0.57 9.61
C ALA A 117 3.05 -0.20 10.93
N GLN A 118 2.00 -0.87 11.42
CA GLN A 118 2.10 -1.72 12.62
C GLN A 118 3.08 -2.88 12.42
N SER A 119 3.14 -3.44 11.21
CA SER A 119 4.05 -4.54 10.90
C SER A 119 5.49 -4.08 10.79
N TYR A 120 5.70 -2.87 10.28
CA TYR A 120 7.01 -2.21 10.23
C TYR A 120 7.56 -1.90 11.63
N ALA A 121 6.69 -1.39 12.52
CA ALA A 121 7.06 -1.03 13.89
C ALA A 121 7.17 -2.24 14.85
N ALA A 122 6.63 -3.40 14.46
CA ALA A 122 6.70 -4.59 15.29
C ALA A 122 8.09 -5.25 15.23
N LEU A 123 8.46 -5.93 16.32
CA LEU A 123 9.70 -6.71 16.36
C LEU A 123 9.65 -7.83 15.31
N PRO A 124 10.66 -7.93 14.43
CA PRO A 124 10.75 -9.01 13.49
C PRO A 124 11.10 -10.32 14.21
N LYS A 125 10.64 -11.43 13.64
CA LYS A 125 10.97 -12.77 14.11
C LYS A 125 11.96 -13.41 13.14
N GLN A 126 13.06 -13.93 13.68
CA GLN A 126 13.97 -14.78 12.94
C GLN A 126 13.36 -16.18 12.77
N VAL A 127 13.37 -16.70 11.55
CA VAL A 127 12.89 -18.06 11.22
C VAL A 127 13.95 -18.76 10.40
N VAL A 128 14.46 -19.87 10.92
CA VAL A 128 15.45 -20.72 10.23
C VAL A 128 14.77 -22.01 9.80
N GLY A 129 15.05 -22.47 8.58
CA GLY A 129 14.54 -23.76 8.13
C GLY A 129 14.96 -24.15 6.71
N LEU A 130 14.57 -25.37 6.34
CA LEU A 130 14.79 -25.91 5.00
C LEU A 130 13.63 -25.53 4.08
N VAL A 131 13.95 -25.03 2.89
CA VAL A 131 12.96 -24.70 1.87
C VAL A 131 12.30 -25.98 1.34
N ASP A 132 10.98 -26.05 1.42
CA ASP A 132 10.19 -27.14 0.84
C ASP A 132 9.74 -26.78 -0.58
N ARG A 133 9.22 -25.56 -0.76
CA ARG A 133 8.80 -25.04 -2.07
C ARG A 133 8.94 -23.53 -2.18
N VAL A 134 9.21 -23.06 -3.40
CA VAL A 134 9.23 -21.65 -3.77
C VAL A 134 8.30 -21.44 -4.96
N GLN A 135 7.29 -20.58 -4.81
CA GLN A 135 6.30 -20.26 -5.85
C GLN A 135 6.19 -18.74 -5.99
N GLY A 136 6.92 -18.18 -6.96
CA GLY A 136 6.98 -16.72 -7.14
C GLY A 136 7.55 -16.04 -5.89
N ARG A 137 6.72 -15.24 -5.22
CA ARG A 137 7.05 -14.54 -3.96
C ARG A 137 6.67 -15.32 -2.71
N VAL A 138 6.22 -16.58 -2.81
CA VAL A 138 5.87 -17.39 -1.64
C VAL A 138 6.93 -18.45 -1.42
N ILE A 139 7.44 -18.52 -0.20
CA ILE A 139 8.36 -19.56 0.27
C ILE A 139 7.68 -20.39 1.36
N ALA A 140 7.77 -21.70 1.30
CA ALA A 140 7.33 -22.58 2.38
C ALA A 140 8.50 -23.37 2.91
N LEU A 141 8.56 -23.50 4.24
CA LEU A 141 9.61 -24.25 4.93
C LEU A 141 9.09 -25.63 5.32
N ARG A 142 9.98 -26.63 5.27
CA ARG A 142 9.66 -28.02 5.64
C ARG A 142 9.32 -28.10 7.13
N GLY A 143 8.13 -28.62 7.44
CA GLY A 143 7.64 -28.68 8.83
C GLY A 143 7.34 -27.32 9.46
N GLY A 144 7.36 -26.24 8.66
CA GLY A 144 7.16 -24.86 9.09
C GLY A 144 5.97 -24.18 8.40
N GLY A 145 5.98 -22.85 8.41
CA GLY A 145 4.97 -22.01 7.77
C GLY A 145 5.26 -21.68 6.30
N SER A 146 4.29 -21.01 5.66
CA SER A 146 4.49 -20.31 4.38
C SER A 146 4.63 -18.82 4.64
N TYR A 147 5.58 -18.18 3.97
CA TYR A 147 5.93 -16.78 4.12
C TYR A 147 5.91 -16.07 2.77
N TYR A 148 5.52 -14.80 2.79
CA TYR A 148 5.52 -13.95 1.61
C TYR A 148 6.82 -13.13 1.56
N LEU A 149 7.56 -13.24 0.46
CA LEU A 149 8.81 -12.54 0.20
C LEU A 149 8.50 -11.10 -0.23
N VAL A 150 8.77 -10.18 0.68
CA VAL A 150 8.78 -8.74 0.46
C VAL A 150 10.22 -8.37 0.16
N LEU A 151 10.69 -8.75 -1.01
CA LEU A 151 12.00 -8.36 -1.51
C LEU A 151 11.82 -7.48 -2.73
N SER A 152 12.80 -6.64 -3.03
CA SER A 152 12.85 -5.97 -4.33
C SER A 152 12.97 -7.02 -5.44
N ASP A 153 12.51 -6.71 -6.65
CA ASP A 153 12.65 -7.65 -7.77
C ASP A 153 14.12 -7.93 -8.11
N GLN A 154 15.02 -6.98 -7.80
CA GLN A 154 16.46 -7.18 -7.95
C GLN A 154 16.98 -8.23 -6.96
N GLU A 155 16.67 -8.11 -5.67
CA GLU A 155 17.05 -9.08 -4.63
C GLU A 155 16.45 -10.46 -4.93
N LEU A 156 15.17 -10.52 -5.26
CA LEU A 156 14.50 -11.78 -5.58
C LEU A 156 15.13 -12.47 -6.81
N ASN A 157 15.56 -11.70 -7.80
CA ASN A 157 16.25 -12.23 -8.98
C ASN A 157 17.69 -12.68 -8.66
N ALA A 158 18.40 -11.97 -7.79
CA ALA A 158 19.72 -12.39 -7.31
C ALA A 158 19.62 -13.72 -6.55
N ASP A 159 18.62 -13.85 -5.69
CA ASP A 159 18.43 -15.01 -4.83
C ASP A 159 17.87 -16.23 -5.55
N ARG A 160 17.20 -16.02 -6.69
CA ARG A 160 16.58 -17.09 -7.51
C ARG A 160 17.53 -18.23 -7.89
N SER A 161 18.82 -17.93 -7.97
CA SER A 161 19.87 -18.89 -8.30
C SER A 161 20.01 -19.98 -7.23
N TRP A 162 19.92 -19.60 -5.95
CA TRP A 162 20.19 -20.47 -4.80
C TRP A 162 18.93 -20.79 -3.96
N LEU A 163 17.95 -19.89 -3.93
CA LEU A 163 16.70 -20.02 -3.17
C LEU A 163 15.75 -21.03 -3.84
N ARG A 164 15.97 -22.31 -3.56
CA ARG A 164 15.29 -23.45 -4.18
C ARG A 164 14.91 -24.51 -3.14
N PRO A 165 13.96 -25.42 -3.45
CA PRO A 165 13.68 -26.56 -2.59
C PRO A 165 14.97 -27.28 -2.15
N GLY A 166 15.11 -27.52 -0.85
CA GLY A 166 16.29 -28.10 -0.22
C GLY A 166 17.32 -27.10 0.30
N ALA A 167 17.24 -25.82 -0.03
CA ALA A 167 18.13 -24.79 0.52
C ALA A 167 17.87 -24.57 2.03
N SER A 168 18.92 -24.34 2.81
CA SER A 168 18.80 -23.91 4.21
C SER A 168 18.77 -22.38 4.25
N VAL A 169 17.72 -21.81 4.82
CA VAL A 169 17.47 -20.37 4.81
C VAL A 169 17.23 -19.82 6.21
N GLU A 170 17.60 -18.58 6.39
CA GLU A 170 17.20 -17.72 7.49
C GLU A 170 16.34 -16.58 6.93
N LEU A 171 15.21 -16.32 7.59
CA LEU A 171 14.23 -15.32 7.21
C LEU A 171 14.00 -14.35 8.38
N TRP A 172 13.98 -13.05 8.09
CA TRP A 172 13.44 -12.05 9.01
C TRP A 172 12.00 -11.74 8.63
N VAL A 173 11.06 -12.11 9.52
CA VAL A 173 9.63 -12.15 9.21
C VAL A 173 8.86 -11.21 10.12
N SER A 174 7.98 -10.40 9.54
CA SER A 174 7.01 -9.59 10.29
C SER A 174 5.93 -10.47 10.94
N PRO A 175 5.18 -9.97 11.93
CA PRO A 175 4.05 -10.71 12.52
C PRO A 175 2.97 -11.15 11.52
N ARG A 176 2.93 -10.56 10.33
CA ARG A 176 1.99 -10.90 9.25
C ARG A 176 2.50 -12.00 8.32
N GLY A 177 3.67 -12.58 8.59
CA GLY A 177 4.28 -13.60 7.74
C GLY A 177 4.99 -13.04 6.51
N HIS A 178 5.32 -11.74 6.51
CA HIS A 178 6.06 -11.10 5.42
C HIS A 178 7.56 -11.16 5.74
N ALA A 179 8.32 -11.87 4.92
CA ALA A 179 9.77 -11.95 5.03
C ALA A 179 10.42 -10.80 4.26
N GLY A 180 11.03 -9.87 5.00
CA GLY A 180 11.71 -8.69 4.43
C GLY A 180 13.20 -8.89 4.16
N ALA A 181 13.79 -9.98 4.66
CA ALA A 181 15.16 -10.38 4.36
C ALA A 181 15.27 -11.90 4.35
N VAL A 182 16.13 -12.41 3.46
CA VAL A 182 16.41 -13.83 3.28
C VAL A 182 17.91 -14.01 3.13
N SER A 183 18.49 -14.97 3.85
CA SER A 183 19.90 -15.31 3.74
C SER A 183 20.08 -16.82 3.72
N ALA A 184 21.15 -17.28 3.08
CA ALA A 184 21.55 -18.68 3.16
C ALA A 184 22.14 -18.94 4.55
N VAL A 185 21.71 -20.04 5.19
CA VAL A 185 22.40 -20.52 6.39
C VAL A 185 23.70 -21.13 5.90
N THR A 186 24.77 -20.37 6.02
CA THR A 186 26.12 -20.91 5.87
C THR A 186 26.37 -21.66 7.17
N GLU A 187 26.60 -22.97 7.11
CA GLU A 187 27.06 -23.71 8.30
C GLU A 187 28.22 -22.92 8.92
N VAL A 188 28.02 -22.41 10.13
CA VAL A 188 29.14 -22.06 10.99
C VAL A 188 29.87 -23.38 11.18
N GLY A 189 31.08 -23.45 10.64
CA GLY A 189 31.91 -24.65 10.68
C GLY A 189 31.89 -25.25 12.08
N GLY A 190 31.78 -26.58 12.12
CA GLY A 190 31.88 -27.33 13.35
C GLY A 190 33.16 -26.97 14.09
N ASP A 191 33.01 -26.73 15.39
CA ASP A 191 34.06 -26.97 16.37
C ASP A 191 33.95 -28.42 16.86
#